data_AF-A0ABC8EBU0-F1
#
_entry.id   AF-A0ABC8EBU0-F1
#
_cell.length_a   1.000
_cell.length_b   1.000
_cell.length_c   1.000
_cell.angle_alpha   90.00
_cell.angle_beta   90.00
_cell.angle_gamma   90.00
#
_symmetry.space_group_name_H-M   'P 1'
#
loop_
_entity.id
_entity.type
_entity.pdbx_description
1 polymer ?
#
loop_
_entity_poly.entity_id
_entity_poly.type
_entity_poly.pdbx_seq_one_letter_code
_entity_poly.pdbx_strand_id
1 'polypeptide(L)'
;MKRGSLIIYDNNGKIFLNTGDAEGDILPHTPPFGLPHIITEYGQLDGKIAKGVNVETKELILEDIPKVETEEERLRREKEELENQLLLQADNNLDGGIL
;
A
#
# COMPACT_ATOMS: atom_id res chain seq x y z
N MET A 1 10.53 5.43 16.85
CA MET A 1 11.37 5.29 15.65
C MET A 1 10.54 4.65 14.56
N LYS A 2 10.78 4.99 13.29
CA LYS A 2 10.24 4.29 12.12
C LYS A 2 11.38 3.53 11.45
N ARG A 3 11.16 2.26 11.13
CA ARG A 3 12.18 1.38 10.54
C ARG A 3 11.55 0.55 9.44
N GLY A 4 12.15 0.55 8.26
CA GLY A 4 11.71 -0.31 7.18
C GLY A 4 12.07 -1.78 7.41
N SER A 5 11.64 -2.61 6.47
CA SER A 5 11.85 -4.04 6.50
C SER A 5 13.30 -4.44 6.23
N LEU A 6 13.76 -5.49 6.92
CA LEU A 6 14.94 -6.26 6.54
C LEU A 6 14.47 -7.46 5.71
N ILE A 7 14.99 -7.54 4.49
CA ILE A 7 14.73 -8.62 3.54
C ILE A 7 16.00 -9.43 3.36
N ILE A 8 15.95 -10.73 3.65
CA ILE A 8 17.05 -11.68 3.43
C ILE A 8 16.63 -12.64 2.33
N TYR A 9 17.53 -12.90 1.39
CA TYR A 9 17.24 -13.68 0.18
C TYR A 9 18.42 -14.59 -0.22
N ASP A 10 18.13 -15.58 -1.07
CA ASP A 10 19.15 -16.49 -1.62
C ASP A 10 19.86 -15.92 -2.85
N ASN A 11 20.84 -16.67 -3.37
CA ASN A 11 21.59 -16.27 -4.56
C ASN A 11 20.75 -16.25 -5.86
N ASN A 12 19.52 -16.74 -5.84
CA ASN A 12 18.56 -16.68 -6.94
C ASN A 12 17.51 -15.57 -6.76
N GLY A 13 17.60 -14.80 -5.67
CA GLY A 13 16.66 -13.71 -5.39
C GLY A 13 15.38 -14.15 -4.66
N LYS A 14 15.30 -15.40 -4.20
CA LYS A 14 14.16 -15.89 -3.41
C LYS A 14 14.26 -15.36 -1.98
N ILE A 15 13.20 -14.70 -1.52
CA ILE A 15 13.12 -14.16 -0.15
C ILE A 15 12.91 -15.29 0.86
N PHE A 16 13.73 -15.29 1.91
CA PHE A 16 13.60 -16.17 3.08
C PHE A 16 12.99 -15.48 4.28
N LEU A 17 13.30 -14.20 4.46
CA LEU A 17 12.83 -13.41 5.58
C LEU A 17 12.44 -12.02 5.08
N ASN A 18 11.29 -11.54 5.54
CA ASN A 18 10.84 -10.16 5.42
C ASN A 18 10.27 -9.79 6.79
N THR A 19 10.88 -8.83 7.49
CA THR A 19 10.45 -8.46 8.85
C THR A 19 9.23 -7.55 8.87
N GLY A 20 8.87 -6.97 7.72
CA GLY A 20 7.92 -5.87 7.62
C GLY A 20 8.46 -4.57 8.24
N ASP A 21 7.69 -3.51 8.03
CA ASP A 21 7.94 -2.21 8.63
C ASP A 21 7.51 -2.19 10.09
N ALA A 22 8.22 -1.41 10.90
CA ALA A 22 7.96 -1.28 12.33
C ALA A 22 8.01 0.18 12.78
N GLU A 23 7.15 0.50 13.75
CA GLU A 23 7.10 1.82 14.39
C GLU A 23 7.02 1.68 15.92
N GLY A 24 7.68 2.58 16.65
CA GLY A 24 7.61 2.68 18.11
C GLY A 24 8.96 2.60 18.79
N ASP A 25 9.01 1.96 19.96
CA ASP A 25 10.24 1.66 20.69
C ASP A 25 10.89 0.41 20.08
N ILE A 26 11.69 0.62 19.04
CA ILE A 26 12.29 -0.43 18.24
C ILE A 26 13.77 -0.16 18.03
N LEU A 27 14.55 -1.24 17.94
CA LEU A 27 15.97 -1.18 17.65
C LEU A 27 16.23 -1.13 16.13
N PRO A 28 17.30 -0.46 15.69
CA PRO A 28 17.74 -0.53 14.30
C PRO A 28 18.09 -1.97 13.92
N HIS A 29 18.02 -2.28 12.63
CA HIS A 29 18.50 -3.56 12.14
C HIS A 29 20.02 -3.62 12.28
N THR A 30 20.51 -4.76 12.77
CA THR A 30 21.92 -5.13 12.63
C THR A 30 22.06 -5.93 11.34
N PRO A 31 22.77 -5.42 10.31
CA PRO A 31 22.93 -6.14 9.05
C PRO A 31 23.53 -7.54 9.27
N PRO A 32 22.94 -8.59 8.69
CA PRO A 32 23.47 -9.94 8.84
C PRO A 32 24.82 -10.07 8.11
N PHE A 33 25.79 -10.71 8.76
CA PHE A 33 27.09 -10.98 8.14
C PHE A 33 27.00 -12.20 7.21
N GLY A 34 27.48 -12.05 5.98
CA GLY A 34 27.57 -13.15 5.00
C GLY A 34 26.26 -13.57 4.33
N LEU A 35 25.14 -12.89 4.62
CA LEU A 35 23.86 -13.15 3.96
C LEU A 35 23.46 -11.97 3.05
N PRO A 36 23.02 -12.24 1.80
CA PRO A 36 22.43 -11.21 0.95
C PRO A 36 21.19 -10.60 1.62
N HIS A 37 21.16 -9.27 1.71
CA HIS A 37 20.05 -8.57 2.34
C HIS A 37 19.80 -7.20 1.71
N ILE A 38 18.58 -6.70 1.89
CA ILE A 38 18.13 -5.34 1.57
C ILE A 38 17.43 -4.81 2.81
N ILE A 39 17.70 -3.56 3.18
CA ILE A 39 16.93 -2.83 4.19
C ILE A 39 16.13 -1.76 3.45
N THR A 40 14.82 -1.80 3.56
CA THR A 40 13.92 -0.83 2.92
C THR A 40 13.78 0.43 3.77
N GLU A 41 13.29 1.50 3.16
CA GLU A 41 12.74 2.62 3.90
C GLU A 41 11.38 2.26 4.49
N TYR A 42 10.98 2.93 5.56
CA TYR A 42 9.65 2.78 6.15
C TYR A 42 8.59 3.32 5.17
N GLY A 43 7.54 2.55 4.94
CA GLY A 43 6.46 2.81 3.99
C GLY A 43 6.78 2.40 2.54
N GLN A 44 8.00 1.93 2.25
CA GLN A 44 8.40 1.57 0.88
C GLN A 44 7.55 0.43 0.30
N LEU A 45 7.08 -0.47 1.16
CA LEU A 45 6.28 -1.64 0.77
C LEU A 45 4.77 -1.43 0.97
N ASP A 46 4.33 -0.20 1.27
CA ASP A 46 2.91 0.07 1.51
C ASP A 46 2.08 -0.29 0.27
N GLY A 47 1.08 -1.15 0.49
CA GLY A 47 0.22 -1.68 -0.55
C GLY A 47 0.91 -2.61 -1.55
N LYS A 48 2.13 -3.10 -1.25
CA LYS A 48 2.90 -3.99 -2.13
C LYS A 48 3.42 -5.21 -1.38
N ILE A 49 3.62 -6.30 -2.12
CA ILE A 49 4.26 -7.52 -1.64
C ILE A 49 5.60 -7.66 -2.36
N ALA A 50 6.67 -7.86 -1.59
CA ALA A 50 7.96 -8.26 -2.15
C ALA A 50 7.90 -9.74 -2.57
N LYS A 51 7.98 -10.00 -3.87
CA LYS A 51 7.95 -11.35 -4.46
C LYS A 51 9.34 -11.98 -4.59
N GLY A 52 10.36 -11.14 -4.67
CA GLY A 52 11.74 -11.56 -4.85
C GLY A 52 12.70 -10.37 -4.91
N VAL A 53 13.95 -10.66 -5.22
CA VAL A 53 15.02 -9.68 -5.43
C VAL A 53 15.66 -9.95 -6.78
N ASN A 54 15.83 -8.93 -7.61
CA ASN A 54 16.69 -9.03 -8.78
C ASN A 54 18.16 -9.07 -8.29
N VAL A 55 18.81 -10.21 -8.45
CA VAL A 55 20.17 -10.44 -7.92
C VAL A 55 21.23 -9.58 -8.61
N GLU A 56 20.98 -9.20 -9.87
CA GLU A 56 21.89 -8.35 -10.65
C GLU A 56 21.78 -6.88 -10.25
N THR A 57 20.55 -6.35 -10.17
CA THR A 57 20.34 -4.93 -9.83
C THR A 57 20.27 -4.66 -8.33
N LYS A 58 20.09 -5.70 -7.51
CA LYS A 58 19.84 -5.63 -6.07
C LYS A 58 18.55 -4.90 -5.69
N GLU A 59 17.57 -4.90 -6.59
CA GLU A 59 16.28 -4.26 -6.39
C GLU A 59 15.18 -5.29 -6.07
N LEU A 60 14.15 -4.83 -5.34
CA LEU A 60 13.00 -5.67 -5.02
C LEU A 60 12.07 -5.84 -6.22
N ILE A 61 11.61 -7.06 -6.44
CA ILE A 61 10.51 -7.37 -7.35
C ILE A 61 9.23 -7.22 -6.53
N LEU A 62 8.45 -6.18 -6.81
CA LEU A 62 7.25 -5.81 -6.08
C LEU A 62 5.99 -6.12 -6.90
N GLU A 63 4.93 -6.52 -6.21
CA GLU A 63 3.59 -6.72 -6.78
C GLU A 63 2.58 -5.94 -5.94
N ASP A 64 1.66 -5.24 -6.59
CA ASP A 64 0.63 -4.48 -5.87
C ASP A 64 -0.38 -5.42 -5.19
N ILE A 65 -0.73 -5.11 -3.95
CA ILE A 65 -1.82 -5.79 -3.25
C ILE A 65 -3.13 -5.31 -3.87
N PRO A 66 -3.98 -6.21 -4.41
CA PRO A 66 -5.28 -5.81 -4.93
C PRO A 66 -6.09 -5.15 -3.82
N LYS A 67 -6.41 -3.88 -4.01
CA LYS A 67 -7.33 -3.16 -3.11
C LYS A 67 -8.73 -3.68 -3.36
N VAL A 68 -9.23 -4.48 -2.44
CA VAL A 68 -10.65 -4.83 -2.39
C VAL A 68 -11.35 -3.66 -1.67
N GLU A 69 -12.30 -3.02 -2.35
CA GLU A 69 -13.14 -1.98 -1.74
C GLU A 69 -13.81 -2.57 -0.49
N THR A 70 -13.63 -1.90 0.65
CA THR A 70 -14.32 -2.31 1.87
C THR A 70 -15.82 -1.99 1.74
N GLU A 71 -16.67 -2.71 2.47
CA GLU A 71 -18.11 -2.42 2.47
C GLU A 71 -18.39 -0.97 2.88
N GLU A 72 -17.62 -0.43 3.83
CA GLU A 72 -17.73 0.95 4.28
C GLU A 72 -17.38 1.96 3.17
N GLU A 73 -16.27 1.75 2.45
CA GLU A 73 -15.89 2.61 1.31
C GLU A 73 -16.94 2.57 0.21
N ARG A 74 -17.47 1.38 -0.09
CA ARG A 74 -18.56 1.19 -1.06
C ARG A 74 -19.81 1.97 -0.66
N LEU A 75 -20.25 1.81 0.59
CA LEU A 75 -21.42 2.50 1.14
C LEU A 75 -21.23 4.03 1.14
N ARG A 76 -20.02 4.51 1.47
CA ARG A 76 -19.70 5.95 1.43
C ARG A 76 -19.82 6.48 -0.01
N ARG A 77 -19.26 5.78 -0.98
CA ARG A 77 -19.34 6.16 -2.40
C ARG A 77 -20.78 6.16 -2.90
N GLU A 78 -21.55 5.13 -2.59
CA GLU A 78 -22.98 5.05 -2.95
C GLU A 78 -23.78 6.21 -2.35
N LYS A 79 -23.49 6.60 -1.10
CA LYS A 79 -24.13 7.75 -0.45
C LYS A 79 -23.78 9.07 -1.14
N GLU A 80 -22.50 9.30 -1.47
CA GLU A 80 -22.04 10.49 -2.20
C GLU A 80 -22.68 10.58 -3.58
N GLU A 81 -22.78 9.47 -4.31
CA GLU A 81 -23.45 9.41 -5.61
C GLU A 81 -24.94 9.75 -5.48
N LEU A 82 -25.61 9.26 -4.44
CA LEU A 82 -27.02 9.55 -4.18
C LEU A 82 -27.24 11.03 -3.82
N GLU A 83 -26.38 11.61 -2.98
CA GLU A 83 -26.44 13.04 -2.63
C GLU A 83 -26.22 13.94 -3.85
N ASN A 84 -25.26 13.59 -4.72
CA ASN A 84 -25.02 14.31 -5.98
C ASN A 84 -26.22 14.23 -6.94
N GLN A 85 -26.87 13.07 -7.04
CA GLN A 85 -28.08 12.93 -7.86
C GLN A 85 -29.24 13.78 -7.32
N LEU A 86 -29.44 13.80 -6.00
CA LEU A 86 -30.47 14.62 -5.36
C LEU A 86 -30.20 16.11 -5.55
N LEU A 87 -28.94 16.55 -5.46
CA LEU A 87 -28.54 17.93 -5.71
C LEU A 87 -28.85 18.34 -7.16
N LEU A 88 -28.46 17.51 -8.13
CA LEU A 88 -28.78 17.75 -9.54
C LEU A 88 -30.29 17.79 -9.80
N GLN A 89 -31.08 16.94 -9.13
CA GLN A 89 -32.54 16.98 -9.24
C GLN A 89 -33.14 18.25 -8.63
N ALA A 90 -32.61 18.70 -7.49
CA ALA A 90 -33.03 19.95 -6.87
C ALA A 90 -32.73 21.16 -7.77
N ASP A 91 -31.54 21.21 -8.37
CA ASP A 91 -31.15 22.25 -9.31
C ASP A 91 -32.00 22.22 -10.60
N ASN A 92 -32.26 21.04 -11.17
CA ASN A 92 -33.14 20.90 -12.34
C ASN A 92 -34.60 21.28 -12.03
N ASN A 93 -35.08 21.03 -10.79
CA ASN A 93 -36.41 21.43 -10.35
C ASN A 93 -36.51 22.93 -10.03
N LEU A 94 -35.39 23.62 -9.77
CA LEU A 94 -35.34 25.07 -9.61
C LEU A 94 -35.42 25.82 -10.96
N ASP A 95 -34.91 25.23 -12.05
CA ASP A 95 -34.99 25.80 -13.41
C ASP A 95 -36.34 25.52 -14.11
N GLY A 96 -37.15 24.58 -13.61
CA GLY A 96 -38.50 24.28 -14.13
C GLY A 96 -39.63 25.15 -13.55
N GLY A 97 -39.29 26.09 -12.66
CA GLY A 97 -40.23 26.81 -11.81
C GLY A 97 -40.42 28.30 -12.11
N ILE A 98 -40.37 28.76 -13.36
CA ILE A 98 -40.91 30.07 -13.76
C ILE A 98 -41.60 29.97 -15.14
N LEU A 99 -42.88 29.59 -15.13
CA LEU A 99 -44.04 30.28 -15.75
C LEU A 99 -45.29 29.39 -15.67
#